data_AF-F5NVN5-F1
#
_entry.id   AF-F5NVN5-F1
#
_cell.length_a   1.000
_cell.length_b   1.000
_cell.length_c   1.000
_cell.angle_alpha   90.00
_cell.angle_beta   90.00
_cell.angle_gamma   90.00
#
_symmetry.space_group_name_H-M   'P 1'
#
loop_
_entity.id
_entity.type
_entity.pdbx_description
1 polymer ?
#
loop_
_entity_poly.entity_id
_entity_poly.type
_entity_poly.pdbx_seq_one_letter_code
_entity_poly.pdbx_strand_id
1 'polypeptide(L)'
;MNNPVAVLRDIERYGVDHRSPFNLTPLMSAARAGNIALVQLLLERGADPLLTGNDGLAAYHQVLSAAVSTPRYAQQKSAQLYTLLKPESLSLQVEGRLIKLDNRQMAMFLVILMQALFHTHLGSALFFSEAFSAARLAECVVHLPEALLPERRKRRSYISSQLSQHEVNSKNPYGKKLFLRLNHGQYILNPGLKIRQGDVWRAVYELQSPEDLGHNLQTYLQDMSPELVDMLGGKKGFYERSEKSVGYWVGGIRRAAQKA
;
A
#
# COMPACT_ATOMS: atom_id res chain seq x y z
N MET A 1 17.44 12.50 0.41
CA MET A 1 18.06 12.67 -0.92
C MET A 1 17.95 14.14 -1.35
N ASN A 2 18.91 14.98 -0.93
CA ASN A 2 18.92 16.40 -1.30
C ASN A 2 20.07 16.77 -2.26
N ASN A 3 20.86 15.79 -2.74
CA ASN A 3 21.97 16.02 -3.65
C ASN A 3 21.68 15.38 -5.03
N PRO A 4 21.13 16.15 -6.00
CA PRO A 4 20.83 15.63 -7.33
C PRO A 4 22.08 15.19 -8.10
N VAL A 5 23.25 15.76 -7.81
CA VAL A 5 24.53 15.37 -8.45
C VAL A 5 24.95 13.96 -8.03
N ALA A 6 24.78 13.61 -6.76
CA ALA A 6 25.06 12.27 -6.27
C ALA A 6 24.13 11.23 -6.93
N VAL A 7 22.83 11.54 -7.00
CA VAL A 7 21.83 10.66 -7.62
C VAL A 7 22.12 10.45 -9.11
N LEU A 8 22.53 11.49 -9.84
CA LEU A 8 22.92 11.38 -11.24
C LEU A 8 24.12 10.44 -11.45
N ARG A 9 25.16 10.57 -10.62
CA ARG A 9 26.32 9.68 -10.67
C ARG A 9 25.92 8.22 -10.39
N ASP A 10 25.02 8.00 -9.43
CA ASP A 10 24.55 6.66 -9.10
C ASP A 10 23.70 6.06 -10.23
N ILE A 11 22.86 6.86 -10.89
CA ILE A 11 22.07 6.43 -12.06
C ILE A 11 22.99 6.05 -13.23
N GLU A 12 24.02 6.85 -13.50
CA GLU A 12 25.01 6.56 -14.56
C GLU A 12 25.78 5.27 -14.28
N ARG A 13 26.06 4.99 -13.01
CA ARG A 13 26.86 3.82 -12.61
C ARG A 13 26.06 2.53 -12.46
N TYR A 14 24.84 2.62 -11.92
CA TYR A 14 24.07 1.45 -11.48
C TYR A 14 22.71 1.31 -12.18
N GLY A 15 22.34 2.26 -13.04
CA GLY A 15 21.04 2.31 -13.72
C GLY A 15 20.01 3.16 -12.98
N VAL A 16 18.98 3.59 -13.71
CA VAL A 16 17.94 4.50 -13.21
C VAL A 16 17.10 3.91 -12.08
N ASP A 17 16.91 2.59 -12.10
CA ASP A 17 16.14 1.83 -11.11
C ASP A 17 17.01 1.07 -10.10
N HIS A 18 18.26 1.52 -9.89
CA HIS A 18 19.15 0.89 -8.91
C HIS A 18 18.52 0.86 -7.51
N ARG A 19 18.88 -0.15 -6.72
CA ARG A 19 18.24 -0.38 -5.42
C ARG A 19 19.14 0.07 -4.29
N SER A 20 18.57 0.84 -3.36
CA SER A 20 19.21 1.11 -2.07
C SER A 20 19.27 -0.16 -1.20
N PRO A 21 20.01 -0.16 -0.08
CA PRO A 21 20.02 -1.30 0.86
C PRO A 21 18.63 -1.68 1.40
N PHE A 22 17.66 -0.76 1.36
CA PHE A 22 16.26 -1.01 1.74
C PHE A 22 15.37 -1.41 0.54
N ASN A 23 15.99 -1.74 -0.60
CA ASN A 23 15.34 -2.07 -1.86
C ASN A 23 14.47 -0.95 -2.46
N LEU A 24 14.72 0.31 -2.08
CA LEU A 24 14.03 1.46 -2.65
C LEU A 24 14.73 1.92 -3.94
N THR A 25 13.95 2.27 -4.96
CA THR A 25 14.46 2.95 -6.15
C THR A 25 14.68 4.45 -5.86
N PRO A 26 15.48 5.17 -6.68
CA PRO A 26 15.62 6.61 -6.57
C PRO A 26 14.28 7.32 -6.71
N LEU A 27 13.40 6.81 -7.58
CA LEU A 27 12.08 7.38 -7.84
C LEU A 27 11.19 7.35 -6.61
N MET A 28 11.18 6.25 -5.85
CA MET A 28 10.44 6.17 -4.58
C MET A 28 10.93 7.19 -3.56
N SER A 29 12.26 7.32 -3.45
CA SER A 29 12.88 8.22 -2.48
C SER A 29 12.66 9.70 -2.85
N ALA A 30 12.73 10.03 -4.15
CA ALA A 30 12.44 11.35 -4.68
C ALA A 30 10.96 11.72 -4.49
N ALA A 31 10.05 10.76 -4.76
CA ALA A 31 8.62 10.92 -4.52
C ALA A 31 8.34 11.20 -3.04
N ARG A 32 8.85 10.38 -2.11
CA ARG A 32 8.70 10.60 -0.66
C ARG A 32 9.23 11.96 -0.20
N ALA A 33 10.36 12.40 -0.74
CA ALA A 33 10.98 13.68 -0.41
C ALA A 33 10.25 14.90 -1.02
N GLY A 34 9.33 14.68 -1.96
CA GLY A 34 8.60 15.76 -2.63
C GLY A 34 9.43 16.49 -3.69
N ASN A 35 10.52 15.87 -4.15
CA ASN A 35 11.43 16.46 -5.12
C ASN A 35 10.90 16.25 -6.55
N ILE A 36 9.95 17.10 -6.94
CA ILE A 36 9.28 17.05 -8.24
C ILE A 36 10.27 17.05 -9.41
N ALA A 37 11.28 17.94 -9.37
CA ALA A 37 12.26 18.04 -10.44
C ALA A 37 13.06 16.74 -10.62
N LEU A 38 13.47 16.12 -9.52
CA LEU A 38 14.16 14.82 -9.57
C LEU A 38 13.23 13.69 -10.05
N VAL A 39 11.95 13.71 -9.66
CA VAL A 39 10.96 12.73 -10.16
C VAL A 39 10.81 12.85 -11.68
N GLN A 40 10.66 14.06 -12.21
CA GLN A 40 10.54 14.29 -13.65
C GLN A 40 11.80 13.81 -14.39
N LEU A 41 12.99 14.20 -13.91
CA LEU A 41 14.26 13.75 -14.47
C LEU A 41 14.40 12.22 -14.48
N LEU A 42 14.02 11.55 -13.40
CA LEU A 42 14.07 10.09 -13.33
C LEU A 42 13.12 9.43 -14.33
N LEU A 43 11.89 9.94 -14.46
CA LEU A 43 10.91 9.45 -15.44
C LEU A 43 11.41 9.68 -16.88
N GLU A 44 12.00 10.85 -17.17
CA GLU A 44 12.63 11.14 -18.48
C GLU A 44 13.78 10.18 -18.80
N ARG A 45 14.46 9.65 -17.78
CA ARG A 45 15.53 8.65 -17.90
C ARG A 45 15.01 7.21 -17.90
N GLY A 46 13.69 7.01 -17.93
CA GLY A 46 13.05 5.70 -18.03
C GLY A 46 12.90 4.95 -16.71
N ALA A 47 12.90 5.65 -15.56
CA ALA A 47 12.58 5.02 -14.28
C ALA A 47 11.18 4.40 -14.30
N ASP A 48 11.04 3.16 -13.85
CA ASP A 48 9.74 2.49 -13.76
C ASP A 48 8.99 2.88 -12.46
N PRO A 49 7.85 3.59 -12.55
CA PRO A 49 7.06 3.99 -11.38
C PRO A 49 6.31 2.85 -10.70
N LEU A 50 6.26 1.66 -11.32
CA LEU A 50 5.51 0.50 -10.83
C LEU A 50 6.37 -0.45 -9.99
N LEU A 51 7.70 -0.27 -10.00
CA LEU A 51 8.58 -1.01 -9.11
C LEU A 51 8.20 -0.77 -7.65
N THR A 52 8.28 -1.81 -6.83
CA THR A 52 7.99 -1.77 -5.40
C THR A 52 9.25 -2.02 -4.56
N GLY A 53 9.28 -1.44 -3.36
CA GLY A 53 10.29 -1.76 -2.34
C GLY A 53 10.02 -3.08 -1.62
N ASN A 54 10.78 -3.34 -0.55
CA ASN A 54 10.56 -4.51 0.31
C ASN A 54 9.22 -4.46 1.06
N ASP A 55 8.66 -3.27 1.25
CA ASP A 55 7.37 -2.99 1.88
C ASP A 55 6.18 -3.08 0.89
N GLY A 56 6.44 -3.51 -0.35
CA GLY A 56 5.43 -3.55 -1.40
C GLY A 56 4.99 -2.18 -1.91
N LEU A 57 5.65 -1.10 -1.50
CA LEU A 57 5.26 0.27 -1.87
C LEU A 57 6.04 0.76 -3.08
N ALA A 58 5.30 1.12 -4.13
CA ALA A 58 5.79 1.91 -5.26
C ALA A 58 5.83 3.42 -4.99
N ALA A 59 6.37 4.20 -5.92
CA ALA A 59 6.58 5.65 -5.75
C ALA A 59 5.28 6.43 -5.46
N TYR A 60 4.18 6.09 -6.11
CA TYR A 60 2.88 6.74 -5.87
C TYR A 60 2.29 6.44 -4.47
N HIS A 61 2.62 5.31 -3.85
CA HIS A 61 2.25 5.05 -2.44
C HIS A 61 3.02 5.97 -1.49
N GLN A 62 4.32 6.20 -1.77
CA GLN A 62 5.15 7.10 -0.97
C GLN A 62 4.62 8.53 -1.01
N VAL A 63 4.06 8.97 -2.15
CA VAL A 63 3.38 10.28 -2.26
C VAL A 63 2.20 10.37 -1.30
N LEU A 64 1.33 9.36 -1.26
CA LEU A 64 0.17 9.36 -0.36
C LEU A 64 0.60 9.29 1.10
N SER A 65 1.55 8.42 1.44
CA SER A 65 2.10 8.30 2.79
C SER A 65 2.64 9.65 3.30
N ALA A 66 3.49 10.31 2.51
CA ALA A 66 4.03 11.63 2.85
C ALA A 66 2.95 12.73 2.93
N ALA A 67 1.95 12.69 2.04
CA ALA A 67 0.86 13.66 2.06
C ALA A 67 -0.01 13.54 3.31
N VAL A 68 -0.33 12.31 3.74
CA VAL A 68 -1.10 12.08 4.98
C VAL A 68 -0.30 12.55 6.20
N SER A 69 1.02 12.33 6.22
CA SER A 69 1.87 12.72 7.35
C SER A 69 2.24 14.21 7.39
N THR A 70 2.16 14.94 6.28
CA THR A 70 2.65 16.33 6.21
C THR A 70 1.69 17.21 5.39
N PRO A 71 0.84 18.03 6.03
CA PRO A 71 -0.15 18.87 5.34
C PRO A 71 0.45 19.82 4.30
N ARG A 72 1.63 20.39 4.57
CA ARG A 72 2.33 21.26 3.61
C ARG A 72 2.74 20.50 2.35
N TYR A 73 3.22 19.26 2.50
CA TYR A 73 3.52 18.38 1.37
C TYR A 73 2.25 18.07 0.59
N ALA A 74 1.15 17.72 1.28
CA ALA A 74 -0.13 17.43 0.66
C ALA A 74 -0.57 18.58 -0.25
N GLN A 75 -0.59 19.79 0.27
CA GLN A 75 -1.06 20.97 -0.47
C GLN A 75 -0.12 21.35 -1.62
N GLN A 76 1.19 21.28 -1.42
CA GLN A 76 2.16 21.86 -2.36
C GLN A 76 2.70 20.89 -3.41
N LYS A 77 2.70 19.58 -3.12
CA LYS A 77 3.46 18.58 -3.91
C LYS A 77 2.62 17.40 -4.38
N SER A 78 1.67 16.94 -3.56
CA SER A 78 1.04 15.64 -3.75
C SER A 78 0.24 15.50 -5.06
N ALA A 79 -0.52 16.52 -5.48
CA ALA A 79 -1.31 16.45 -6.71
C ALA A 79 -0.45 16.22 -7.96
N GLN A 80 0.62 17.00 -8.11
CA GLN A 80 1.52 16.88 -9.26
C GLN A 80 2.24 15.53 -9.24
N LEU A 81 2.85 15.17 -8.10
CA LEU A 81 3.59 13.92 -7.97
C LEU A 81 2.71 12.70 -8.18
N TYR A 82 1.51 12.68 -7.57
CA TYR A 82 0.57 11.57 -7.75
C TYR A 82 0.08 11.48 -9.19
N THR A 83 -0.11 12.61 -9.88
CA THR A 83 -0.49 12.61 -11.31
C THR A 83 0.61 12.02 -12.19
N LEU A 84 1.88 12.32 -11.91
CA LEU A 84 3.02 11.78 -12.66
C LEU A 84 3.24 10.27 -12.42
N LEU A 85 2.89 9.78 -11.22
CA LEU A 85 3.32 8.46 -10.76
C LEU A 85 2.21 7.42 -10.66
N LYS A 86 0.94 7.81 -10.55
CA LYS A 86 -0.16 6.86 -10.38
C LYS A 86 -0.28 5.95 -11.61
N PRO A 87 -0.54 4.64 -11.44
CA PRO A 87 -0.81 3.79 -12.58
C PRO A 87 -2.14 4.17 -13.24
N GLU A 88 -2.29 3.84 -14.53
CA GLU A 88 -3.58 3.96 -15.22
C GLU A 88 -4.62 2.98 -14.67
N SER A 89 -4.16 1.81 -14.24
CA SER A 89 -5.02 0.81 -13.62
C SER A 89 -4.24 -0.13 -12.70
N LEU A 90 -4.94 -0.72 -11.73
CA LEU A 90 -4.47 -1.88 -10.99
C LEU A 90 -5.09 -3.14 -11.56
N SER A 91 -4.25 -4.14 -11.83
CA SER A 91 -4.68 -5.50 -12.13
C SER A 91 -4.70 -6.31 -10.85
N LEU A 92 -5.86 -6.84 -10.50
CA LEU A 92 -6.13 -7.57 -9.28
C LEU A 92 -6.67 -8.96 -9.62
N GLN A 93 -6.51 -9.90 -8.70
CA GLN A 93 -7.15 -11.20 -8.75
C GLN A 93 -7.77 -11.52 -7.39
N VAL A 94 -9.04 -11.95 -7.39
CA VAL A 94 -9.78 -12.38 -6.21
C VAL A 94 -10.59 -13.63 -6.58
N GLU A 95 -10.52 -14.69 -5.78
CA GLU A 95 -11.22 -15.97 -6.06
C GLU A 95 -10.96 -16.50 -7.47
N GLY A 96 -9.72 -16.36 -7.97
CA GLY A 96 -9.34 -16.74 -9.33
C GLY A 96 -9.85 -15.81 -10.45
N ARG A 97 -10.71 -14.84 -10.15
CA ARG A 97 -11.23 -13.87 -11.12
C ARG A 97 -10.30 -12.68 -11.28
N LEU A 98 -10.03 -12.28 -12.52
CA LEU A 98 -9.26 -11.09 -12.85
C LEU A 98 -10.14 -9.84 -12.77
N ILE A 99 -9.66 -8.82 -12.07
CA ILE A 99 -10.35 -7.55 -11.86
C ILE A 99 -9.41 -6.43 -12.27
N LYS A 100 -9.86 -5.51 -13.13
CA LYS A 100 -9.13 -4.29 -13.46
C LYS A 100 -9.79 -3.09 -12.77
N LEU A 101 -9.02 -2.35 -11.98
CA LEU A 101 -9.44 -1.09 -11.40
C LEU A 101 -8.80 0.05 -12.17
N ASP A 102 -9.62 0.89 -12.79
CA ASP A 102 -9.19 2.10 -13.49
C ASP A 102 -8.92 3.25 -12.52
N ASN A 103 -7.96 4.13 -12.82
CA ASN A 103 -7.57 5.23 -11.93
C ASN A 103 -8.65 6.28 -11.67
N ARG A 104 -9.76 6.26 -12.43
CA ARG A 104 -10.94 7.09 -12.18
C ARG A 104 -11.82 6.48 -11.08
N GLN A 105 -11.69 5.20 -10.78
CA GLN A 105 -12.48 4.51 -9.75
C GLN A 105 -11.95 4.83 -8.35
N MET A 106 -12.83 5.25 -7.43
CA MET A 106 -12.43 5.48 -6.04
C MET A 106 -11.89 4.21 -5.37
N ALA A 107 -12.39 3.05 -5.77
CA ALA A 107 -11.90 1.75 -5.30
C ALA A 107 -10.38 1.57 -5.51
N MET A 108 -9.83 2.01 -6.66
CA MET A 108 -8.39 1.96 -6.91
C MET A 108 -7.63 2.82 -5.91
N PHE A 109 -8.10 4.06 -5.72
CA PHE A 109 -7.49 5.00 -4.79
C PHE A 109 -7.51 4.46 -3.35
N LEU A 110 -8.60 3.87 -2.90
CA LEU A 110 -8.70 3.29 -1.54
C LEU A 110 -7.75 2.12 -1.34
N VAL A 111 -7.60 1.23 -2.34
CA VAL A 111 -6.62 0.14 -2.26
C VAL A 111 -5.21 0.70 -2.10
N ILE A 112 -4.79 1.63 -2.97
CA ILE A 112 -3.47 2.27 -2.91
C ILE A 112 -3.27 2.99 -1.58
N LEU A 113 -4.28 3.73 -1.11
CA LEU A 113 -4.21 4.46 0.16
C LEU A 113 -4.02 3.49 1.33
N MET A 114 -4.81 2.41 1.41
CA MET A 114 -4.68 1.43 2.49
C MET A 114 -3.32 0.72 2.46
N GLN A 115 -2.77 0.43 1.27
CA GLN A 115 -1.39 -0.06 1.15
C GLN A 115 -0.37 0.96 1.68
N ALA A 116 -0.48 2.23 1.28
CA ALA A 116 0.42 3.31 1.73
C ALA A 116 0.35 3.58 3.25
N LEU A 117 -0.80 3.30 3.86
CA LEU A 117 -1.06 3.51 5.29
C LEU A 117 -0.90 2.25 6.15
N PHE A 118 -0.48 1.12 5.55
CA PHE A 118 -0.36 -0.16 6.24
C PHE A 118 0.50 -0.06 7.51
N HIS A 119 1.78 0.33 7.38
CA HIS A 119 2.68 0.41 8.53
C HIS A 119 2.40 1.60 9.46
N THR A 120 1.84 2.70 8.94
CA THR A 120 1.71 3.96 9.71
C THR A 120 0.39 4.08 10.47
N HIS A 121 -0.68 3.47 9.95
CA HIS A 121 -2.03 3.58 10.52
C HIS A 121 -2.60 2.23 10.90
N LEU A 122 -2.54 1.22 10.02
CA LEU A 122 -3.10 -0.09 10.34
C LEU A 122 -2.34 -0.74 11.50
N GLY A 123 -0.99 -0.68 11.51
CA GLY A 123 -0.19 -1.18 12.63
C GLY A 123 -0.60 -0.59 13.97
N SER A 124 -0.72 0.73 14.05
CA SER A 124 -1.17 1.40 15.28
C SER A 124 -2.61 1.03 15.65
N ALA A 125 -3.52 0.94 14.68
CA ALA A 125 -4.92 0.60 14.91
C ALA A 125 -5.10 -0.84 15.45
N LEU A 126 -4.36 -1.80 14.90
CA LEU A 126 -4.46 -3.20 15.29
C LEU A 126 -4.06 -3.42 16.77
N PHE A 127 -3.15 -2.62 17.33
CA PHE A 127 -2.85 -2.62 18.77
C PHE A 127 -4.08 -2.33 19.64
N PHE A 128 -5.00 -1.51 19.15
CA PHE A 128 -6.26 -1.18 19.83
C PHE A 128 -7.42 -2.07 19.37
N SER A 129 -7.14 -3.20 18.69
CA SER A 129 -8.16 -4.07 18.08
C SER A 129 -9.05 -3.36 17.05
N GLU A 130 -8.52 -2.31 16.42
CA GLU A 130 -9.18 -1.54 15.36
C GLU A 130 -8.50 -1.80 14.00
N ALA A 131 -9.11 -1.29 12.93
CA ALA A 131 -8.52 -1.33 11.59
C ALA A 131 -8.80 0.00 10.87
N PHE A 132 -8.95 -0.02 9.54
CA PHE A 132 -9.35 1.19 8.83
C PHE A 132 -10.85 1.44 8.97
N SER A 133 -11.22 2.59 9.53
CA SER A 133 -12.58 3.10 9.47
C SER A 133 -12.75 4.14 8.37
N ALA A 134 -13.98 4.32 7.89
CA ALA A 134 -14.29 5.38 6.92
C ALA A 134 -14.02 6.79 7.50
N ALA A 135 -14.14 6.96 8.82
CA ALA A 135 -13.80 8.22 9.48
C ALA A 135 -12.28 8.46 9.43
N ARG A 136 -11.49 7.44 9.81
CA ARG A 136 -10.03 7.54 9.79
C ARG A 136 -9.49 7.80 8.39
N LEU A 137 -10.00 7.10 7.39
CA LEU A 137 -9.60 7.33 6.00
C LEU A 137 -9.98 8.75 5.51
N ALA A 138 -11.13 9.28 5.93
CA ALA A 138 -11.53 10.66 5.60
C ALA A 138 -10.59 11.69 6.23
N GLU A 139 -10.19 11.50 7.50
CA GLU A 139 -9.19 12.33 8.18
C GLU A 139 -7.85 12.31 7.44
N CYS A 140 -7.37 11.13 7.04
CA CYS A 140 -6.11 11.00 6.31
C CYS A 140 -6.09 11.83 5.01
N VAL A 141 -7.23 11.91 4.31
CA VAL A 141 -7.28 12.54 2.98
C VAL A 141 -7.80 13.98 2.99
N VAL A 142 -8.16 14.54 4.15
CA VAL A 142 -8.82 15.85 4.26
C VAL A 142 -7.97 16.99 3.68
N HIS A 143 -6.64 16.90 3.79
CA HIS A 143 -5.70 17.92 3.31
C HIS A 143 -5.20 17.68 1.89
N LEU A 144 -5.63 16.60 1.22
CA LEU A 144 -5.29 16.38 -0.17
C LEU A 144 -5.94 17.46 -1.04
N PRO A 145 -5.27 17.99 -2.07
CA PRO A 145 -5.84 19.01 -2.94
C PRO A 145 -6.93 18.45 -3.87
N GLU A 146 -7.86 19.31 -4.30
CA GLU A 146 -8.98 18.95 -5.21
C GLU A 146 -8.50 18.28 -6.51
N ALA A 147 -7.36 18.72 -7.04
CA ALA A 147 -6.74 18.16 -8.24
C ALA A 147 -6.27 16.70 -8.08
N LEU A 148 -6.00 16.25 -6.85
CA LEU A 148 -5.64 14.86 -6.56
C LEU A 148 -6.88 14.03 -6.26
N LEU A 149 -7.71 14.52 -5.33
CA LEU A 149 -8.90 13.83 -4.87
C LEU A 149 -10.01 14.87 -4.70
N PRO A 150 -11.13 14.77 -5.45
CA PRO A 150 -12.24 15.71 -5.32
C PRO A 150 -12.87 15.72 -3.92
N GLU A 151 -13.36 16.86 -3.44
CA GLU A 151 -13.96 17.05 -2.11
C GLU A 151 -15.06 16.01 -1.83
N ARG A 152 -15.91 15.75 -2.83
CA ARG A 152 -16.98 14.74 -2.73
C ARG A 152 -16.42 13.36 -2.35
N ARG A 153 -15.22 13.00 -2.84
CA ARG A 153 -14.58 11.71 -2.60
C ARG A 153 -13.88 11.61 -1.24
N LYS A 154 -13.61 12.73 -0.57
CA LYS A 154 -13.03 12.80 0.78
C LYS A 154 -14.07 12.56 1.87
N ARG A 155 -15.36 12.77 1.57
CA ARG A 155 -16.45 12.66 2.55
C ARG A 155 -16.52 11.24 3.13
N ARG A 156 -16.55 11.14 4.46
CA ARG A 156 -16.71 9.88 5.21
C ARG A 156 -17.85 9.01 4.67
N SER A 157 -19.02 9.61 4.39
CA SER A 157 -20.19 8.87 3.88
C SER A 157 -19.92 8.23 2.51
N TYR A 158 -19.20 8.93 1.63
CA TYR A 158 -18.81 8.40 0.32
C TYR A 158 -17.79 7.27 0.46
N ILE A 159 -16.76 7.45 1.30
CA ILE A 159 -15.76 6.40 1.58
C ILE A 159 -16.44 5.16 2.15
N SER A 160 -17.33 5.34 3.14
CA SER A 160 -18.10 4.24 3.74
C SER A 160 -18.90 3.45 2.70
N SER A 161 -19.57 4.16 1.78
CA SER A 161 -20.31 3.54 0.67
C SER A 161 -19.39 2.75 -0.27
N GLN A 162 -18.18 3.24 -0.57
CA GLN A 162 -17.22 2.52 -1.42
C GLN A 162 -16.67 1.26 -0.74
N LEU A 163 -16.41 1.33 0.56
CA LEU A 163 -15.97 0.17 1.34
C LEU A 163 -17.05 -0.92 1.35
N SER A 164 -18.29 -0.58 1.72
CA SER A 164 -19.39 -1.55 1.80
C SER A 164 -19.80 -2.13 0.44
N GLN A 165 -19.75 -1.31 -0.62
CA GLN A 165 -20.01 -1.76 -1.99
C GLN A 165 -19.03 -2.85 -2.46
N HIS A 166 -17.78 -2.82 -1.97
CA HIS A 166 -16.73 -3.74 -2.38
C HIS A 166 -16.29 -4.69 -1.26
N GLU A 167 -17.11 -4.87 -0.21
CA GLU A 167 -16.92 -5.91 0.79
C GLU A 167 -16.93 -7.31 0.16
N VAL A 168 -16.16 -8.22 0.74
CA VAL A 168 -16.12 -9.65 0.38
C VAL A 168 -17.51 -10.29 0.34
N ASN A 169 -18.35 -9.98 1.35
CA ASN A 169 -19.69 -10.53 1.50
C ASN A 169 -20.79 -9.62 0.93
N SER A 170 -20.43 -8.60 0.14
CA SER A 170 -21.40 -7.67 -0.43
C SER A 170 -22.32 -8.38 -1.42
N LYS A 171 -23.64 -8.15 -1.31
CA LYS A 171 -24.63 -8.60 -2.29
C LYS A 171 -24.65 -7.76 -3.58
N ASN A 172 -23.78 -6.74 -3.67
CA ASN A 172 -23.73 -5.88 -4.84
C ASN A 172 -23.19 -6.65 -6.06
N PRO A 173 -23.92 -6.73 -7.19
CA PRO A 173 -23.46 -7.44 -8.37
C PRO A 173 -22.19 -6.85 -9.01
N TYR A 174 -21.89 -5.57 -8.74
CA TYR A 174 -20.67 -4.88 -9.17
C TYR A 174 -19.59 -4.82 -8.08
N GLY A 175 -19.82 -5.51 -6.96
CA GLY A 175 -18.85 -5.69 -5.88
C GLY A 175 -17.58 -6.37 -6.39
N LYS A 176 -16.43 -5.90 -5.91
CA LYS A 176 -15.11 -6.36 -6.37
C LYS A 176 -14.34 -7.13 -5.30
N LYS A 177 -15.00 -7.40 -4.16
CA LYS A 177 -14.43 -8.16 -3.04
C LYS A 177 -13.04 -7.67 -2.64
N LEU A 178 -12.89 -6.35 -2.50
CA LEU A 178 -11.61 -5.69 -2.23
C LEU A 178 -11.34 -5.55 -0.73
N PHE A 179 -12.39 -5.49 0.08
CA PHE A 179 -12.29 -5.17 1.50
C PHE A 179 -12.90 -6.29 2.34
N LEU A 180 -12.23 -6.62 3.44
CA LEU A 180 -12.77 -7.48 4.48
C LEU A 180 -13.17 -6.59 5.66
N ARG A 181 -14.44 -6.67 6.07
CA ARG A 181 -14.92 -6.03 7.28
C ARG A 181 -14.66 -6.96 8.46
N LEU A 182 -13.85 -6.53 9.42
CA LEU A 182 -13.50 -7.31 10.62
C LEU A 182 -14.60 -7.17 11.69
N ASN A 183 -15.07 -5.94 11.91
CA ASN A 183 -16.17 -5.62 12.81
C ASN A 183 -16.89 -4.35 12.31
N HIS A 184 -17.83 -3.81 13.08
CA HIS A 184 -18.68 -2.71 12.62
C HIS A 184 -17.88 -1.48 12.16
N GLY A 185 -17.81 -1.29 10.84
CA GLY A 185 -17.13 -0.15 10.23
C GLY A 185 -15.60 -0.20 10.21
N GLN A 186 -14.99 -1.32 10.59
CA GLN A 186 -13.53 -1.53 10.55
C GLN A 186 -13.15 -2.51 9.44
N TYR A 187 -12.20 -2.10 8.61
CA TYR A 187 -11.86 -2.79 7.38
C TYR A 187 -10.35 -3.01 7.25
N ILE A 188 -10.02 -4.12 6.59
CA ILE A 188 -8.70 -4.35 6.02
C ILE A 188 -8.85 -4.65 4.52
N LEU A 189 -7.73 -4.70 3.79
CA LEU A 189 -7.76 -5.24 2.44
C LEU A 189 -8.12 -6.73 2.51
N ASN A 190 -8.87 -7.22 1.54
CA ASN A 190 -9.22 -8.63 1.48
C ASN A 190 -7.94 -9.49 1.48
N PRO A 191 -7.72 -10.40 2.46
CA PRO A 191 -6.55 -11.27 2.49
C PRO A 191 -6.38 -12.17 1.25
N GLY A 192 -7.49 -12.53 0.59
CA GLY A 192 -7.48 -13.28 -0.67
C GLY A 192 -7.16 -12.42 -1.91
N LEU A 193 -6.91 -11.12 -1.75
CA LEU A 193 -6.56 -10.21 -2.83
C LEU A 193 -5.13 -10.45 -3.30
N LYS A 194 -4.96 -10.65 -4.61
CA LYS A 194 -3.66 -10.61 -5.27
C LYS A 194 -3.56 -9.39 -6.17
N ILE A 195 -2.38 -8.80 -6.21
CA ILE A 195 -2.04 -7.64 -7.03
C ILE A 195 -0.99 -8.09 -8.06
N ARG A 196 -1.17 -7.70 -9.31
CA ARG A 196 -0.19 -7.97 -10.36
C ARG A 196 1.02 -7.05 -10.19
N GLN A 197 2.21 -7.64 -10.14
CA GLN A 197 3.49 -6.95 -10.16
C GLN A 197 4.34 -7.55 -11.29
N GLY A 198 4.53 -6.79 -12.38
CA GLY A 198 5.07 -7.33 -13.62
C GLY A 198 4.22 -8.51 -14.13
N ASP A 199 4.84 -9.68 -14.26
CA ASP A 199 4.17 -10.91 -14.71
C ASP A 199 3.73 -11.84 -13.57
N VAL A 200 3.87 -11.41 -12.31
CA VAL A 200 3.57 -12.24 -11.15
C VAL A 200 2.35 -11.70 -10.40
N TRP A 201 1.45 -12.60 -9.99
CA TRP A 201 0.38 -12.30 -9.06
C TRP A 201 0.87 -12.52 -7.63
N ARG A 202 0.94 -11.45 -6.84
CA ARG A 202 1.37 -11.52 -5.43
C ARG A 202 0.22 -11.27 -4.48
N ALA A 203 0.15 -12.01 -3.38
CA ALA A 203 -0.84 -11.75 -2.35
C ALA A 203 -0.55 -10.39 -1.68
N VAL A 204 -1.61 -9.63 -1.37
CA VAL A 204 -1.45 -8.27 -0.82
C VAL A 204 -0.64 -8.25 0.49
N TYR A 205 -0.76 -9.32 1.29
CA TYR A 205 -0.07 -9.46 2.58
C TYR A 205 1.25 -10.24 2.50
N GLU A 206 1.74 -10.59 1.30
CA GLU A 206 3.07 -11.20 1.14
C GLU A 206 4.22 -10.23 1.49
N LEU A 207 4.05 -8.94 1.18
CA LEU A 207 5.02 -7.87 1.48
C LEU A 207 4.52 -6.89 2.56
N GLN A 208 3.27 -7.03 2.98
CA GLN A 208 2.63 -6.19 3.98
C GLN A 208 2.02 -7.08 5.06
N SER A 209 2.83 -7.94 5.66
CA SER A 209 2.36 -8.96 6.58
C SER A 209 1.90 -8.31 7.90
N PRO A 210 0.65 -8.49 8.37
CA PRO A 210 0.24 -8.04 9.70
C PRO A 210 1.12 -8.60 10.82
N GLU A 211 1.72 -9.78 10.60
CA GLU A 211 2.65 -10.42 11.52
C GLU A 211 3.93 -9.60 11.71
N ASP A 212 4.36 -8.85 10.69
CA ASP A 212 5.50 -7.92 10.82
C ASP A 212 5.19 -6.75 11.78
N LEU A 213 3.90 -6.51 12.04
CA LEU A 213 3.41 -5.52 12.99
C LEU A 213 3.15 -6.13 14.38
N GLY A 214 3.44 -7.42 14.58
CA GLY A 214 3.17 -8.15 15.82
C GLY A 214 1.74 -8.68 15.95
N HIS A 215 0.98 -8.68 14.86
CA HIS A 215 -0.43 -9.10 14.85
C HIS A 215 -0.63 -10.36 14.02
N ASN A 216 -1.23 -11.39 14.60
CA ASN A 216 -1.61 -12.58 13.85
C ASN A 216 -2.95 -12.35 13.16
N LEU A 217 -2.96 -12.33 11.83
CA LEU A 217 -4.19 -12.12 11.05
C LEU A 217 -5.24 -13.20 11.36
N GLN A 218 -4.81 -14.43 11.66
CA GLN A 218 -5.68 -15.55 11.99
C GLN A 218 -6.54 -15.26 13.24
N THR A 219 -6.05 -14.46 14.18
CA THR A 219 -6.82 -14.05 15.37
C THR A 219 -8.06 -13.26 14.98
N TYR A 220 -8.00 -12.44 13.92
CA TYR A 220 -9.15 -11.67 13.45
C TYR A 220 -10.07 -12.48 12.53
N LEU A 221 -9.58 -13.58 11.96
CA LEU A 221 -10.35 -14.46 11.08
C LEU A 221 -11.00 -15.63 11.84
N GLN A 222 -10.67 -15.85 13.10
CA GLN A 222 -11.09 -17.03 13.87
C GLN A 222 -12.61 -17.13 14.06
N ASP A 223 -13.28 -15.99 14.16
CA ASP A 223 -14.73 -15.90 14.38
C ASP A 223 -15.52 -15.83 13.05
N MET A 224 -14.82 -15.90 11.92
CA MET A 224 -15.44 -15.94 10.59
C MET A 224 -15.88 -17.36 10.21
N SER A 225 -16.89 -17.47 9.35
CA SER A 225 -17.38 -18.78 8.93
C SER A 225 -16.28 -19.59 8.23
N PRO A 226 -16.25 -20.93 8.37
CA PRO A 226 -15.25 -21.77 7.73
C PRO A 226 -15.15 -21.57 6.21
N GLU A 227 -16.28 -21.35 5.54
CA GLU A 227 -16.35 -21.12 4.10
C GLU A 227 -15.68 -19.79 3.72
N LEU A 228 -15.89 -18.75 4.53
CA LEU A 228 -15.25 -17.45 4.34
C LEU A 228 -13.74 -17.56 4.59
N VAL A 229 -13.33 -18.32 5.61
CA VAL A 229 -11.90 -18.55 5.89
C VAL A 229 -11.23 -19.29 4.72
N ASP A 230 -11.87 -20.32 4.16
CA ASP A 230 -11.37 -21.04 2.97
C ASP A 230 -11.27 -20.11 1.74
N MET A 231 -12.31 -19.31 1.49
CA MET A 231 -12.34 -18.30 0.42
C MET A 231 -11.19 -17.27 0.53
N LEU A 232 -10.84 -16.90 1.76
CA LEU A 232 -9.73 -15.99 2.06
C LEU A 232 -8.36 -16.68 2.01
N GLY A 233 -8.31 -17.98 1.68
CA GLY A 233 -7.09 -18.79 1.56
C GLY A 233 -6.64 -19.46 2.87
N GLY A 234 -7.56 -19.74 3.79
CA GLY A 234 -7.29 -20.04 5.19
C GLY A 234 -6.74 -21.43 5.54
N LYS A 235 -5.98 -21.40 6.65
CA LYS A 235 -5.33 -22.44 7.48
C LYS A 235 -4.12 -23.21 6.88
N LYS A 236 -2.96 -22.88 7.46
CA LYS A 236 -1.64 -23.55 7.47
C LYS A 236 -0.75 -23.50 6.22
N GLY A 237 -1.28 -23.60 5.00
CA GLY A 237 -0.40 -23.78 3.82
C GLY A 237 0.25 -22.51 3.23
N PHE A 238 -0.32 -21.32 3.47
CA PHE A 238 0.05 -20.12 2.69
C PHE A 238 1.08 -19.21 3.38
N TYR A 239 1.24 -19.31 4.71
CA TYR A 239 2.15 -18.46 5.49
C TYR A 239 3.46 -19.17 5.94
N GLU A 240 3.63 -20.47 5.65
CA GLU A 240 4.83 -21.25 6.00
C GLU A 240 6.09 -20.90 5.15
N ARG A 241 6.07 -19.80 4.39
CA ARG A 241 7.22 -19.36 3.57
C ARG A 241 7.88 -18.04 4.00
N SER A 242 7.59 -17.54 5.22
CA SER A 242 8.29 -16.37 5.79
C SER A 242 9.14 -16.67 7.04
N GLU A 243 9.00 -17.86 7.68
CA GLU A 243 9.83 -18.22 8.84
C GLU A 243 11.34 -18.28 8.53
N LYS A 244 11.72 -18.47 7.26
CA LYS A 244 13.13 -18.45 6.84
C LYS A 244 13.70 -17.06 6.56
N SER A 245 12.88 -16.01 6.50
CA SER A 245 13.32 -14.66 6.11
C SER A 245 13.36 -13.66 7.27
N VAL A 246 12.56 -13.87 8.32
CA VAL A 246 12.55 -13.00 9.52
C VAL A 246 13.68 -13.35 10.50
N GLY A 247 14.08 -14.63 10.57
CA GLY A 247 15.19 -15.07 11.42
C GLY A 247 16.56 -14.48 11.02
N TYR A 248 16.75 -14.12 9.75
CA TYR A 248 18.03 -13.61 9.25
C TYR A 248 18.30 -12.16 9.68
N TRP A 249 17.27 -11.31 9.71
CA TRP A 249 17.39 -9.88 10.07
C TRP A 249 17.30 -9.62 11.56
N VAL A 250 16.46 -10.35 12.31
CA VAL A 250 16.40 -10.26 13.78
C VAL A 250 17.71 -10.78 14.41
N GLY A 251 18.33 -11.81 13.82
CA GLY A 251 19.66 -12.26 14.22
C GLY A 251 20.79 -11.29 13.84
N GLY A 252 20.68 -10.59 12.72
CA GLY A 252 21.64 -9.56 12.29
C GLY A 252 21.67 -8.34 13.21
N ILE A 253 20.50 -7.83 13.59
CA ILE A 253 20.37 -6.64 14.45
C ILE A 253 20.80 -6.93 15.89
N ARG A 254 20.49 -8.12 16.43
CA ARG A 254 20.95 -8.53 17.78
C ARG A 254 22.47 -8.70 17.88
N ARG A 255 23.13 -9.17 16.81
CA ARG A 255 24.60 -9.32 16.77
C ARG A 255 25.34 -7.98 16.66
N ALA A 256 24.73 -6.97 16.04
CA ALA A 256 25.28 -5.62 15.98
C ALA A 256 25.13 -4.87 17.31
N ALA A 257 24.04 -5.10 18.04
CA ALA A 257 23.79 -4.47 19.35
C ALA A 257 24.62 -5.04 20.51
N GLN A 258 25.22 -6.22 20.37
CA GLN A 258 26.09 -6.84 21.38
C GLN A 258 27.58 -6.53 21.21
N LYS A 259 27.96 -5.78 20.16
CA LYS A 259 29.35 -5.38 19.87
C LYS A 259 29.57 -3.86 19.89
N ALA A 260 28.62 -3.10 20.45
CA ALA A 260 28.74 -1.68 20.74
C ALA A 260 28.82 -1.45 22.25
#